data_AF-A0A530BUQ5-F1
#
_entry.id   AF-A0A530BUQ5-F1
#
_cell.length_a   1.000
_cell.length_b   1.000
_cell.length_c   1.000
_cell.angle_alpha   90.00
_cell.angle_beta   90.00
_cell.angle_gamma   90.00
#
_symmetry.space_group_name_H-M   'P 1'
#
loop_
_entity.id
_entity.type
_entity.pdbx_description
1 polymer ?
#
loop_
_entity_poly.entity_id
_entity_poly.type
_entity_poly.pdbx_seq_one_letter_code
_entity_poly.pdbx_strand_id
1 'polypeptide(L)'
;MGDDSFDSAIARHGERAVREGDEILAGYDAAAQSLERATTRFSNEYSRGDLSDDQRATIRADYLAESNRYDAVLQRYAREALDGNTYLYEQSKGEENLQEALKEEAQHRASQRAIDMYDPTRNLPARQHDEQTVRAGDELFARIDAARIAAHRLYEPENRDSHPHTSSLAETEAERDARIAKLNEAEVRYAILLQEAARAAIDGNGYIRDMATIRHDLNNEIHMESRRRAEAEQGRDDNVRVTSGPSEPGSRAAKLNEEYRADPPQQQVPRLSELEREIDERHDRERDERER
;
A
#
# COMPACT_ATOMS: atom_id res chain seq x y z
N MET A 1 -26.77 -0.65 9.94
CA MET A 1 -25.63 -1.44 10.44
C MET A 1 -24.48 -1.33 9.43
N GLY A 2 -24.02 -0.10 9.15
CA GLY A 2 -22.97 0.18 8.15
C GLY A 2 -21.89 1.13 8.68
N ASP A 3 -22.25 1.99 9.64
CA ASP A 3 -21.32 2.93 10.27
C ASP A 3 -20.26 2.23 11.14
N ASP A 4 -20.62 1.20 11.92
CA ASP A 4 -19.65 0.49 12.78
C ASP A 4 -18.51 -0.20 12.01
N SER A 5 -18.77 -0.71 10.79
CA SER A 5 -17.73 -1.33 9.96
C SER A 5 -16.81 -0.31 9.31
N PHE A 6 -17.35 0.83 8.91
CA PHE A 6 -16.59 1.92 8.31
C PHE A 6 -15.73 2.64 9.36
N ASP A 7 -16.31 2.98 10.52
CA ASP A 7 -15.59 3.60 11.63
C ASP A 7 -14.50 2.67 12.18
N SER A 8 -14.75 1.36 12.22
CA SER A 8 -13.73 0.35 12.56
C SER A 8 -12.62 0.27 11.51
N ALA A 9 -12.93 0.35 10.22
CA ALA A 9 -11.92 0.39 9.18
C ALA A 9 -11.08 1.69 9.25
N ILE A 10 -11.71 2.84 9.53
CA ILE A 10 -11.01 4.11 9.74
C ILE A 10 -10.07 4.03 10.93
N ALA A 11 -10.52 3.48 12.05
CA ALA A 11 -9.68 3.30 13.23
C ALA A 11 -8.45 2.41 12.92
N ARG A 12 -8.62 1.39 12.06
CA ARG A 12 -7.55 0.44 11.72
C ARG A 12 -6.65 0.91 10.58
N HIS A 13 -7.13 1.68 9.62
CA HIS A 13 -6.42 2.01 8.37
C HIS A 13 -6.27 3.51 8.09
N GLY A 14 -6.93 4.37 8.88
CA GLY A 14 -6.96 5.80 8.67
C GLY A 14 -7.97 6.20 7.59
N GLU A 15 -8.64 7.33 7.82
CA GLU A 15 -9.76 7.79 6.99
C GLU A 15 -9.38 7.96 5.52
N ARG A 16 -8.20 8.51 5.25
CA ARG A 16 -7.73 8.71 3.89
C ARG A 16 -7.60 7.39 3.12
N ALA A 17 -6.97 6.38 3.71
CA ALA A 17 -6.76 5.08 3.06
C ALA A 17 -8.09 4.36 2.80
N VAL A 18 -9.04 4.47 3.72
CA VAL A 18 -10.38 3.91 3.55
C VAL A 18 -11.12 4.62 2.41
N ARG A 19 -11.17 5.96 2.38
CA ARG A 19 -11.87 6.69 1.31
C ARG A 19 -11.25 6.45 -0.07
N GLU A 20 -9.93 6.55 -0.18
CA GLU A 20 -9.22 6.28 -1.44
C GLU A 20 -9.39 4.81 -1.86
N GLY A 21 -9.40 3.89 -0.89
CA GLY A 21 -9.62 2.49 -1.15
C GLY A 21 -11.04 2.15 -1.60
N ASP A 22 -12.06 2.73 -0.96
CA ASP A 22 -13.46 2.55 -1.33
C ASP A 22 -13.75 3.06 -2.75
N GLU A 23 -13.11 4.16 -3.17
CA GLU A 23 -13.21 4.65 -4.56
C GLU A 23 -12.69 3.60 -5.55
N ILE A 24 -11.55 2.98 -5.23
CA ILE A 24 -10.92 1.97 -6.08
C ILE A 24 -11.75 0.68 -6.10
N LEU A 25 -12.26 0.25 -4.94
CA LEU A 25 -13.13 -0.93 -4.82
C LEU A 25 -14.46 -0.74 -5.57
N ALA A 26 -15.07 0.45 -5.49
CA ALA A 26 -16.26 0.76 -6.27
C ALA A 26 -15.98 0.73 -7.79
N GLY A 27 -14.81 1.22 -8.21
CA GLY A 27 -14.35 1.10 -9.59
C GLY A 27 -14.14 -0.35 -10.02
N TYR A 28 -13.60 -1.18 -9.13
CA TYR A 28 -13.38 -2.61 -9.34
C TYR A 28 -14.70 -3.35 -9.52
N ASP A 29 -15.66 -3.15 -8.62
CA ASP A 29 -16.99 -3.76 -8.68
C ASP A 29 -17.72 -3.36 -9.97
N ALA A 30 -17.65 -2.08 -10.34
CA ALA A 30 -18.27 -1.57 -11.56
C ALA A 30 -17.65 -2.17 -12.83
N ALA A 31 -16.32 -2.30 -12.86
CA ALA A 31 -15.60 -2.92 -13.97
C ALA A 31 -15.90 -4.43 -14.05
N ALA A 32 -15.94 -5.13 -12.91
CA ALA A 32 -16.27 -6.55 -12.83
C ALA A 32 -17.67 -6.83 -13.41
N GLN A 33 -18.67 -6.05 -12.98
CA GLN A 33 -20.05 -6.17 -13.49
C GLN A 33 -20.14 -5.86 -15.00
N SER A 34 -19.38 -4.88 -15.48
CA SER A 34 -19.36 -4.52 -16.91
C SER A 34 -18.72 -5.62 -17.75
N LEU A 35 -17.62 -6.20 -17.28
CA LEU A 35 -16.96 -7.34 -17.90
C LEU A 35 -17.85 -8.59 -17.88
N GLU A 36 -18.56 -8.88 -16.79
CA GLU A 36 -19.49 -10.01 -16.70
C GLU A 36 -20.59 -9.90 -17.76
N ARG A 37 -21.18 -8.72 -17.92
CA ARG A 37 -22.19 -8.45 -18.97
C ARG A 37 -21.61 -8.63 -20.37
N ALA A 38 -20.42 -8.08 -20.62
CA ALA A 38 -19.75 -8.20 -21.92
C ALA A 38 -19.37 -9.67 -22.23
N THR A 39 -18.91 -10.41 -21.23
CA THR A 39 -18.58 -11.85 -21.34
C THR A 39 -19.83 -12.69 -21.63
N THR A 40 -20.92 -12.40 -20.94
CA THR A 40 -22.23 -13.06 -21.16
C THR A 40 -22.72 -12.81 -22.58
N ARG A 41 -22.65 -11.56 -23.04
CA ARG A 41 -23.02 -11.19 -24.41
C ARG A 41 -22.12 -11.86 -25.44
N PHE A 42 -20.80 -11.83 -25.24
CA PHE A 42 -19.83 -12.49 -26.09
C PHE A 42 -20.13 -13.99 -26.21
N SER A 43 -20.32 -14.68 -25.09
CA SER A 43 -20.56 -16.12 -25.05
C SER A 43 -21.89 -16.52 -25.72
N ASN A 44 -22.94 -15.72 -25.56
CA ASN A 44 -24.28 -16.04 -26.06
C ASN A 44 -24.56 -15.57 -27.49
N GLU A 45 -23.94 -14.47 -27.91
CA GLU A 45 -24.23 -13.82 -29.19
C GLU A 45 -23.15 -14.09 -30.24
N TYR A 46 -21.86 -14.12 -29.88
CA TYR A 46 -20.76 -14.14 -30.85
C TYR A 46 -20.85 -15.28 -31.88
N SER A 47 -21.35 -16.45 -31.47
CA SER A 47 -21.45 -17.64 -32.32
C SER A 47 -22.75 -17.74 -33.13
N ARG A 48 -23.69 -16.80 -32.97
CA ARG A 48 -24.98 -16.86 -33.66
C ARG A 48 -24.83 -16.66 -35.17
N GLY A 49 -25.44 -17.54 -35.94
CA GLY A 49 -25.30 -17.60 -37.41
C GLY A 49 -25.95 -16.45 -38.18
N ASP A 50 -26.82 -15.66 -37.54
CA ASP A 50 -27.54 -14.52 -38.12
C ASP A 50 -26.78 -13.19 -37.99
N LEU A 51 -25.63 -13.17 -37.29
CA LEU A 51 -24.79 -11.97 -37.16
C LEU A 51 -23.86 -11.80 -38.35
N SER A 52 -23.81 -10.56 -38.86
CA SER A 52 -22.77 -10.10 -39.77
C SER A 52 -21.39 -10.03 -39.10
N ASP A 53 -20.33 -10.03 -39.91
CA ASP A 53 -18.95 -9.91 -39.42
C ASP A 53 -18.72 -8.61 -38.64
N ASP A 54 -19.33 -7.49 -39.06
CA ASP A 54 -19.24 -6.19 -38.36
C ASP A 54 -19.89 -6.25 -36.96
N GLN A 55 -21.01 -6.96 -36.83
CA GLN A 55 -21.67 -7.17 -35.54
C GLN A 55 -20.82 -8.07 -34.62
N ARG A 56 -20.22 -9.13 -35.16
CA ARG A 56 -19.28 -9.99 -34.41
C ARG A 56 -18.04 -9.22 -33.97
N ALA A 57 -17.50 -8.38 -34.84
CA ALA A 57 -16.36 -7.51 -34.54
C ALA A 57 -16.70 -6.53 -33.41
N THR A 58 -17.91 -5.95 -33.41
CA THR A 58 -18.38 -5.06 -32.35
C THR A 58 -18.50 -5.79 -31.01
N ILE A 59 -19.13 -6.97 -30.97
CA ILE A 59 -19.26 -7.77 -29.74
C ILE A 59 -17.88 -8.16 -29.17
N ARG A 60 -16.93 -8.51 -30.05
CA ARG A 60 -15.54 -8.80 -29.64
C ARG A 60 -14.83 -7.56 -29.12
N ALA A 61 -14.98 -6.42 -29.79
CA ALA A 61 -14.36 -5.16 -29.37
C ALA A 61 -14.90 -4.69 -28.02
N ASP A 62 -16.21 -4.78 -27.79
CA ASP A 62 -16.85 -4.47 -26.51
C ASP A 62 -16.26 -5.34 -25.38
N TYR A 63 -16.18 -6.65 -25.59
CA TYR A 63 -15.58 -7.57 -24.61
C TYR A 63 -14.12 -7.22 -24.29
N LEU A 64 -13.29 -6.98 -25.31
CA LEU A 64 -11.89 -6.62 -25.11
C LEU A 64 -11.74 -5.27 -24.40
N ALA A 65 -12.60 -4.30 -24.71
CA ALA A 65 -12.58 -3.00 -24.06
C ALA A 65 -12.92 -3.10 -22.56
N GLU A 66 -13.95 -3.87 -22.20
CA GLU A 66 -14.29 -4.07 -20.78
C GLU A 66 -13.24 -4.92 -20.05
N SER A 67 -12.65 -5.93 -20.71
CA SER A 67 -11.54 -6.71 -20.14
C SER A 67 -10.35 -5.81 -19.81
N ASN A 68 -9.92 -4.97 -20.76
CA ASN A 68 -8.81 -4.06 -20.53
C ASN A 68 -9.10 -3.03 -19.42
N ARG A 69 -10.36 -2.59 -19.26
CA ARG A 69 -10.75 -1.70 -18.16
C ARG A 69 -10.68 -2.41 -16.82
N TYR A 70 -11.16 -3.64 -16.74
CA TYR A 70 -11.07 -4.45 -15.54
C TYR A 70 -9.60 -4.67 -15.14
N ASP A 71 -8.74 -5.04 -16.08
CA ASP A 71 -7.31 -5.23 -15.86
C ASP A 71 -6.63 -3.93 -15.40
N ALA A 72 -7.00 -2.78 -15.97
CA ALA A 72 -6.45 -1.48 -15.57
C ALA A 72 -6.84 -1.11 -14.12
N VAL A 73 -8.06 -1.44 -13.70
CA VAL A 73 -8.51 -1.22 -12.32
C VAL A 73 -7.81 -2.16 -11.36
N LEU A 74 -7.64 -3.45 -11.71
CA LEU A 74 -6.85 -4.40 -10.94
C LEU A 74 -5.40 -3.93 -10.75
N GLN A 75 -4.78 -3.40 -11.79
CA GLN A 75 -3.43 -2.84 -11.69
C GLN A 75 -3.38 -1.59 -10.81
N ARG A 76 -4.37 -0.68 -10.91
CA ARG A 76 -4.46 0.50 -10.02
C ARG A 76 -4.61 0.06 -8.56
N TYR A 77 -5.51 -0.89 -8.31
CA TYR A 77 -5.71 -1.48 -6.99
C TYR A 77 -4.41 -2.05 -6.43
N ALA A 78 -3.73 -2.89 -7.22
CA ALA A 78 -2.52 -3.55 -6.77
C ALA A 78 -1.41 -2.54 -6.45
N ARG A 79 -1.22 -1.52 -7.29
CA ARG A 79 -0.24 -0.45 -7.02
C ARG A 79 -0.55 0.28 -5.73
N GLU A 80 -1.79 0.74 -5.55
CA GLU A 80 -2.17 1.54 -4.38
C GLU A 80 -2.05 0.75 -3.07
N ALA A 81 -2.45 -0.52 -3.09
CA ALA A 81 -2.31 -1.42 -1.96
C ALA A 81 -0.83 -1.71 -1.61
N LEU A 82 0.06 -1.81 -2.61
CA LEU A 82 1.50 -2.00 -2.38
C LEU A 82 2.21 -0.68 -2.01
N ASP A 83 1.67 0.45 -2.42
CA ASP A 83 2.19 1.80 -2.13
C ASP A 83 1.84 2.30 -0.73
N GLY A 84 1.11 1.49 0.06
CA GLY A 84 0.88 1.75 1.48
C GLY A 84 -0.59 1.88 1.86
N ASN A 85 -1.53 1.67 0.93
CA ASN A 85 -2.94 1.60 1.28
C ASN A 85 -3.25 0.26 1.99
N THR A 86 -3.05 0.28 3.32
CA THR A 86 -3.26 -0.88 4.20
C THR A 86 -4.70 -1.38 4.22
N TYR A 87 -5.69 -0.54 3.89
CA TYR A 87 -7.09 -0.95 3.79
C TYR A 87 -7.29 -1.85 2.56
N LEU A 88 -6.82 -1.42 1.39
CA LEU A 88 -6.85 -2.25 0.19
C LEU A 88 -6.08 -3.55 0.38
N TYR A 89 -4.87 -3.50 0.95
CA TYR A 89 -4.09 -4.71 1.22
C TYR A 89 -4.79 -5.69 2.19
N GLU A 90 -5.63 -5.20 3.11
CA GLU A 90 -6.47 -6.09 3.93
C GLU A 90 -7.59 -6.72 3.08
N GLN A 91 -8.29 -5.91 2.29
CA GLN A 91 -9.39 -6.38 1.44
C GLN A 91 -8.95 -7.45 0.45
N SER A 92 -7.74 -7.37 -0.10
CA SER A 92 -7.23 -8.36 -1.06
C SER A 92 -7.14 -9.76 -0.50
N LYS A 93 -7.08 -9.92 0.83
CA LYS A 93 -7.02 -11.25 1.46
C LYS A 93 -8.34 -12.01 1.33
N GLY A 94 -9.44 -11.31 1.10
CA GLY A 94 -10.77 -11.88 0.93
C GLY A 94 -11.13 -12.25 -0.51
N GLU A 95 -10.32 -11.84 -1.51
CA GLU A 95 -10.66 -11.99 -2.92
C GLU A 95 -9.45 -12.41 -3.77
N GLU A 96 -9.60 -13.52 -4.49
CA GLU A 96 -8.52 -14.17 -5.23
C GLU A 96 -7.93 -13.29 -6.35
N ASN A 97 -8.79 -12.64 -7.14
CA ASN A 97 -8.35 -11.77 -8.25
C ASN A 97 -7.50 -10.59 -7.75
N LEU A 98 -7.90 -9.98 -6.63
CA LEU A 98 -7.15 -8.90 -5.99
C LEU A 98 -5.81 -9.41 -5.44
N GLN A 99 -5.81 -10.60 -4.84
CA GLN A 99 -4.58 -11.22 -4.36
C GLN A 99 -3.62 -11.58 -5.49
N GLU A 100 -4.12 -12.07 -6.62
CA GLU A 100 -3.33 -12.38 -7.80
C GLU A 100 -2.73 -11.12 -8.42
N ALA A 101 -3.54 -10.06 -8.59
CA ALA A 101 -3.05 -8.77 -9.07
C ALA A 101 -1.92 -8.20 -8.17
N LEU A 102 -2.03 -8.34 -6.84
CA LEU A 102 -0.95 -7.96 -5.93
C LEU A 102 0.31 -8.79 -6.11
N LYS A 103 0.18 -10.11 -6.30
CA LYS A 103 1.33 -10.99 -6.52
C LYS A 103 2.03 -10.62 -7.83
N GLU A 104 1.28 -10.41 -8.90
CA GLU A 104 1.82 -10.04 -10.21
C GLU A 104 2.54 -8.69 -10.15
N GLU A 105 1.92 -7.65 -9.58
CA GLU A 105 2.53 -6.33 -9.46
C GLU A 105 3.77 -6.38 -8.54
N ALA A 106 3.72 -7.13 -7.43
CA ALA A 106 4.88 -7.32 -6.57
C ALA A 106 6.04 -8.02 -7.30
N GLN A 107 5.75 -9.06 -8.09
CA GLN A 107 6.75 -9.74 -8.93
C GLN A 107 7.29 -8.83 -10.03
N HIS A 108 6.44 -8.02 -10.64
CA HIS A 108 6.84 -7.05 -11.66
C HIS A 108 7.80 -6.01 -11.06
N ARG A 109 7.47 -5.42 -9.90
CA ARG A 109 8.37 -4.50 -9.17
C ARG A 109 9.68 -5.17 -8.77
N ALA A 110 9.61 -6.41 -8.28
CA ALA A 110 10.79 -7.17 -7.89
C ALA A 110 11.68 -7.50 -9.08
N SER A 111 11.12 -7.87 -10.24
CA SER A 111 11.88 -8.18 -11.45
C SER A 111 12.53 -6.94 -12.06
N GLN A 112 11.82 -5.81 -12.14
CA GLN A 112 12.39 -4.53 -12.59
C GLN A 112 13.61 -4.15 -11.77
N ARG A 113 13.57 -4.30 -10.45
CA ARG A 113 14.72 -3.98 -9.59
C ARG A 113 15.74 -5.09 -9.41
N ALA A 114 15.40 -6.37 -9.59
CA ALA A 114 16.40 -7.42 -9.67
C ALA A 114 17.33 -7.21 -10.87
N ILE A 115 16.78 -6.75 -11.99
CA ILE A 115 17.55 -6.28 -13.15
C ILE A 115 18.47 -5.12 -12.73
N ASP A 116 18.00 -4.18 -11.90
CA ASP A 116 18.82 -3.07 -11.38
C ASP A 116 19.84 -3.48 -10.29
N MET A 117 19.59 -4.54 -9.52
CA MET A 117 20.44 -5.02 -8.42
C MET A 117 21.70 -5.75 -8.93
N TYR A 118 21.57 -6.50 -10.04
CA TYR A 118 22.68 -7.16 -10.72
C TYR A 118 23.42 -6.25 -11.71
N ASP A 119 22.89 -5.06 -12.00
CA ASP A 119 23.65 -3.98 -12.61
C ASP A 119 24.38 -3.22 -11.50
N PRO A 120 25.71 -3.39 -11.35
CA PRO A 120 26.46 -2.72 -10.30
C PRO A 120 26.20 -1.23 -10.35
N THR A 121 26.04 -0.61 -11.53
CA THR A 121 25.85 0.83 -11.69
C THR A 121 24.51 1.36 -11.18
N ARG A 122 23.51 0.48 -10.97
CA ARG A 122 22.12 0.83 -10.63
C ARG A 122 21.62 0.29 -9.29
N ASN A 123 22.45 -0.41 -8.51
CA ASN A 123 22.16 -0.77 -7.11
C ASN A 123 22.21 0.47 -6.19
N LEU A 124 21.32 1.42 -6.45
CA LEU A 124 21.27 2.77 -5.88
C LEU A 124 21.07 2.76 -4.35
N PRO A 125 20.14 1.98 -3.76
CA PRO A 125 19.91 2.02 -2.31
C PRO A 125 21.16 1.56 -1.52
N ALA A 126 21.75 0.41 -1.86
CA ALA A 126 22.94 -0.08 -1.16
C ALA A 126 24.17 0.84 -1.31
N ARG A 127 24.20 1.67 -2.36
CA ARG A 127 25.26 2.67 -2.60
C ARG A 127 25.02 4.01 -1.92
N GLN A 128 23.76 4.33 -1.60
CA GLN A 128 23.36 5.59 -0.97
C GLN A 128 23.50 5.56 0.55
N HIS A 129 23.60 4.37 1.13
CA HIS A 129 23.71 4.16 2.57
C HIS A 129 25.08 3.59 2.95
N ASP A 130 25.49 3.81 4.20
CA ASP A 130 26.74 3.26 4.72
C ASP A 130 26.66 1.73 4.91
N GLU A 131 27.81 1.07 4.90
CA GLU A 131 27.91 -0.40 4.99
C GLU A 131 27.25 -0.97 6.26
N GLN A 132 27.24 -0.22 7.36
CA GLN A 132 26.65 -0.69 8.61
C GLN A 132 25.12 -0.67 8.54
N THR A 133 24.54 0.41 7.99
CA THR A 133 23.10 0.54 7.73
C THR A 133 22.60 -0.55 6.76
N VAL A 134 23.35 -0.82 5.70
CA VAL A 134 23.04 -1.89 4.73
C VAL A 134 23.12 -3.26 5.40
N ARG A 135 24.22 -3.58 6.10
CA ARG A 135 24.41 -4.88 6.77
C ARG A 135 23.32 -5.16 7.81
N ALA A 136 22.95 -4.16 8.61
CA ALA A 136 21.89 -4.29 9.59
C ALA A 136 20.52 -4.55 8.93
N GLY A 137 20.23 -3.86 7.81
CA GLY A 137 19.02 -4.10 7.03
C GLY A 137 18.97 -5.48 6.40
N ASP A 138 20.06 -5.92 5.77
CA ASP A 138 20.15 -7.24 5.15
C ASP A 138 19.98 -8.38 6.16
N GLU A 139 20.53 -8.24 7.37
CA GLU A 139 20.34 -9.22 8.44
C GLU A 139 18.88 -9.33 8.87
N LEU A 140 18.20 -8.18 9.04
CA LEU A 140 16.75 -8.14 9.32
C LEU A 140 15.94 -8.75 8.18
N PHE A 141 16.29 -8.46 6.93
CA PHE A 141 15.62 -9.01 5.76
C PHE A 141 15.75 -10.53 5.63
N ALA A 142 16.94 -11.07 5.92
CA ALA A 142 17.18 -12.51 5.94
C ALA A 142 16.32 -13.21 7.01
N ARG A 143 16.17 -12.60 8.19
CA ARG A 143 15.29 -13.13 9.26
C ARG A 143 13.81 -13.10 8.86
N ILE A 144 13.37 -12.00 8.25
CA ILE A 144 12.00 -11.85 7.73
C ILE A 144 11.70 -12.91 6.67
N ASP A 145 12.59 -13.12 5.70
CA ASP A 145 12.41 -14.12 4.64
C ASP A 145 12.38 -15.54 5.21
N ALA A 146 13.26 -15.85 6.17
CA ALA A 146 13.27 -17.14 6.84
C ALA A 146 11.96 -17.40 7.59
N ALA A 147 11.43 -16.41 8.30
CA ALA A 147 10.14 -16.51 9.00
C ALA A 147 8.97 -16.67 8.03
N ARG A 148 8.94 -15.90 6.93
CA ARG A 148 7.93 -16.01 5.88
C ARG A 148 7.92 -17.39 5.23
N ILE A 149 9.10 -17.90 4.87
CA ILE A 149 9.25 -19.25 4.30
C ILE A 149 8.77 -20.31 5.30
N ALA A 150 9.06 -20.16 6.60
CA ALA A 150 8.59 -21.09 7.63
C ALA A 150 7.06 -21.11 7.75
N ALA A 151 6.41 -19.94 7.75
CA ALA A 151 4.95 -19.84 7.77
C ALA A 151 4.32 -20.44 6.51
N HIS A 152 4.85 -20.11 5.33
CA HIS A 152 4.32 -20.60 4.06
C HIS A 152 4.43 -22.12 3.93
N ARG A 153 5.49 -22.73 4.46
CA ARG A 153 5.66 -24.20 4.53
C ARG A 153 4.59 -24.91 5.35
N LEU A 154 3.95 -24.22 6.28
CA LEU A 154 2.85 -24.77 7.10
C LEU A 154 1.49 -24.59 6.42
N TYR A 155 1.41 -23.69 5.43
CA TYR A 155 0.21 -23.34 4.68
C TYR A 155 -0.08 -24.34 3.53
N GLU A 156 0.96 -24.82 2.84
CA GLU A 156 0.84 -25.80 1.75
C GLU A 156 1.29 -27.23 2.18
N PRO A 157 0.35 -28.13 2.57
CA PRO A 157 0.70 -29.49 2.92
C PRO A 157 0.97 -30.39 1.70
N GLU A 158 0.48 -30.05 0.49
CA GLU A 158 0.32 -31.02 -0.59
C GLU A 158 1.52 -31.21 -1.53
N ASN A 159 2.54 -30.36 -1.50
CA ASN A 159 3.57 -30.35 -2.55
C ASN A 159 5.00 -30.73 -2.09
N ARG A 160 5.17 -31.50 -1.00
CA ARG A 160 6.52 -31.75 -0.47
C ARG A 160 7.07 -33.14 -0.34
N ASP A 161 6.40 -34.16 -0.84
CA ASP A 161 7.10 -35.40 -1.16
C ASP A 161 6.53 -36.05 -2.42
N SER A 162 7.16 -35.76 -3.56
CA SER A 162 7.08 -36.59 -4.77
C SER A 162 7.79 -37.94 -4.55
N HIS A 163 7.43 -38.66 -3.49
CA HIS A 163 7.71 -40.08 -3.33
C HIS A 163 6.45 -40.84 -3.80
N PRO A 164 6.50 -41.59 -4.92
CA PRO A 164 5.29 -42.19 -5.52
C PRO A 164 4.62 -43.31 -4.70
N HIS A 165 5.00 -43.53 -3.44
CA HIS A 165 4.63 -44.75 -2.69
C HIS A 165 4.26 -44.53 -1.21
N THR A 166 3.70 -43.39 -0.83
CA THR A 166 3.03 -43.28 0.48
C THR A 166 1.62 -42.74 0.35
N SER A 167 0.70 -43.69 0.20
CA SER A 167 -0.69 -43.67 0.67
C SER A 167 -1.07 -42.47 1.55
N SER A 168 -1.95 -41.63 1.01
CA SER A 168 -2.91 -40.75 1.71
C SER A 168 -3.31 -41.28 3.10
N LEU A 169 -2.68 -40.74 4.14
CA LEU A 169 -3.28 -40.68 5.47
C LEU A 169 -3.84 -39.26 5.59
N ALA A 170 -5.17 -39.16 5.66
CA ALA A 170 -5.83 -37.91 5.97
C ALA A 170 -5.26 -37.37 7.29
N GLU A 171 -4.83 -36.11 7.29
CA GLU A 171 -4.35 -35.38 8.47
C GLU A 171 -5.35 -35.59 9.62
N THR A 172 -4.88 -36.11 10.76
CA THR A 172 -5.75 -36.25 11.94
C THR A 172 -6.09 -34.90 12.53
N GLU A 173 -7.22 -34.77 13.23
CA GLU A 173 -7.65 -33.51 13.84
C GLU A 173 -6.57 -32.94 14.79
N ALA A 174 -5.89 -33.79 15.55
CA ALA A 174 -4.79 -33.37 16.43
C ALA A 174 -3.54 -32.87 15.67
N GLU A 175 -3.23 -33.47 14.52
CA GLU A 175 -2.13 -33.00 13.65
C GLU A 175 -2.50 -31.67 13.00
N ARG A 176 -3.75 -31.50 12.58
CA ARG A 176 -4.29 -30.25 12.05
C ARG A 176 -4.24 -29.13 13.08
N ASP A 177 -4.68 -29.39 14.31
CA ASP A 177 -4.64 -28.40 15.40
C ASP A 177 -3.20 -28.02 15.76
N ALA A 178 -2.30 -28.99 15.84
CA ALA A 178 -0.88 -28.74 16.08
C ALA A 178 -0.24 -27.93 14.93
N ARG A 179 -0.67 -28.15 13.69
CA ARG A 179 -0.21 -27.37 12.52
C ARG A 179 -0.74 -25.94 12.58
N ILE A 180 -2.02 -25.75 12.88
CA ILE A 180 -2.62 -24.42 13.04
C ILE A 180 -1.91 -23.64 14.15
N ALA A 181 -1.62 -24.27 15.28
CA ALA A 181 -0.87 -23.64 16.37
C ALA A 181 0.54 -23.20 15.93
N LYS A 182 1.27 -24.06 15.21
CA LYS A 182 2.60 -23.75 14.65
C LYS A 182 2.53 -22.65 13.59
N LEU A 183 1.50 -22.65 12.76
CA LEU A 183 1.27 -21.62 11.74
C LEU A 183 1.05 -20.27 12.43
N ASN A 184 0.15 -20.20 13.40
CA ASN A 184 -0.10 -18.99 14.18
C ASN A 184 1.18 -18.47 14.85
N GLU A 185 1.99 -19.35 15.43
CA GLU A 185 3.26 -18.95 16.04
C GLU A 185 4.25 -18.40 14.99
N ALA A 186 4.35 -19.04 13.83
CA ALA A 186 5.21 -18.59 12.74
C ALA A 186 4.76 -17.23 12.17
N GLU A 187 3.45 -17.01 12.02
CA GLU A 187 2.87 -15.75 11.59
C GLU A 187 3.13 -14.62 12.60
N VAL A 188 2.96 -14.89 13.90
CA VAL A 188 3.28 -13.91 14.96
C VAL A 188 4.76 -13.53 14.91
N ARG A 189 5.66 -14.50 14.76
CA ARG A 189 7.11 -14.22 14.64
C ARG A 189 7.43 -13.38 13.40
N TYR A 190 6.81 -13.67 12.27
CA TYR A 190 6.97 -12.90 11.05
C TYR A 190 6.46 -11.46 11.23
N ALA A 191 5.30 -11.26 11.85
CA ALA A 191 4.75 -9.94 12.16
C ALA A 191 5.66 -9.12 13.09
N ILE A 192 6.24 -9.74 14.12
CA ILE A 192 7.19 -9.07 15.03
C ILE A 192 8.43 -8.58 14.27
N LEU A 193 8.99 -9.40 13.38
CA LEU A 193 10.15 -9.03 12.58
C LEU A 193 9.85 -7.92 11.58
N LEU A 194 8.67 -7.93 10.97
CA LEU A 194 8.20 -6.82 10.14
C LEU A 194 8.10 -5.53 10.96
N GLN A 195 7.54 -5.59 12.17
CA GLN A 195 7.44 -4.43 13.05
C GLN A 195 8.81 -3.90 13.46
N GLU A 196 9.77 -4.78 13.74
CA GLU A 196 11.15 -4.41 14.05
C GLU A 196 11.82 -3.67 12.88
N ALA A 197 11.67 -4.20 11.66
CA ALA A 197 12.16 -3.54 10.46
C ALA A 197 11.46 -2.20 10.20
N ALA A 198 10.15 -2.12 10.42
CA ALA A 198 9.40 -0.87 10.29
C ALA A 198 9.88 0.20 11.27
N ARG A 199 10.12 -0.17 12.53
CA ARG A 199 10.72 0.72 13.53
C ARG A 199 12.10 1.18 13.11
N ALA A 200 12.97 0.26 12.71
CA ALA A 200 14.31 0.59 12.24
C ALA A 200 14.27 1.57 11.04
N ALA A 201 13.34 1.37 10.11
CA ALA A 201 13.13 2.29 8.99
C ALA A 201 12.69 3.68 9.45
N ILE A 202 11.78 3.79 10.43
CA ILE A 202 11.33 5.07 10.99
C ILE A 202 12.44 5.74 11.81
N ASP A 203 13.19 4.96 12.59
CA ASP A 203 14.25 5.41 13.52
C ASP A 203 15.55 5.85 12.82
N GLY A 204 15.66 5.67 11.50
CA GLY A 204 16.73 6.27 10.70
C GLY A 204 17.48 5.31 9.77
N ASN A 205 17.12 4.03 9.69
CA ASN A 205 17.68 3.14 8.69
C ASN A 205 17.06 3.43 7.30
N GLY A 206 17.69 4.36 6.58
CA GLY A 206 17.26 4.77 5.23
C GLY A 206 17.29 3.64 4.21
N TYR A 207 18.21 2.68 4.34
CA TYR A 207 18.26 1.50 3.48
C TYR A 207 16.99 0.65 3.60
N ILE A 208 16.54 0.37 4.84
CA ILE A 208 15.31 -0.40 5.05
C ILE A 208 14.10 0.36 4.48
N ARG A 209 14.06 1.68 4.65
CA ARG A 209 13.00 2.54 4.09
C ARG A 209 12.97 2.50 2.57
N ASP A 210 14.12 2.61 1.91
CA ASP A 210 14.20 2.52 0.45
C ASP A 210 13.79 1.13 -0.03
N MET A 211 14.15 0.09 0.70
CA MET A 211 13.79 -1.30 0.42
C MET A 211 12.31 -1.61 0.67
N ALA A 212 11.60 -0.84 1.49
CA ALA A 212 10.16 -0.99 1.70
C ALA A 212 9.36 -0.77 0.40
N THR A 213 9.86 0.06 -0.52
CA THR A 213 9.24 0.24 -1.84
C THR A 213 9.25 -1.05 -2.70
N ILE A 214 10.03 -2.07 -2.30
CA ILE A 214 10.08 -3.42 -2.91
C ILE A 214 9.31 -4.42 -2.04
N ARG A 215 9.47 -4.31 -0.73
CA ARG A 215 8.87 -5.18 0.28
C ARG A 215 7.59 -4.54 0.79
N HIS A 216 6.50 -4.77 0.08
CA HIS A 216 5.19 -4.18 0.40
C HIS A 216 4.64 -4.59 1.78
N ASP A 217 4.95 -5.80 2.23
CA ASP A 217 4.69 -6.27 3.59
C ASP A 217 5.35 -5.34 4.62
N LEU A 218 6.59 -4.94 4.37
CA LEU A 218 7.31 -3.94 5.16
C LEU A 218 6.78 -2.51 4.94
N ASN A 219 6.42 -2.13 3.71
CA ASN A 219 5.85 -0.80 3.45
C ASN A 219 4.57 -0.57 4.26
N ASN A 220 3.66 -1.54 4.21
CA ASN A 220 2.42 -1.52 4.98
C ASN A 220 2.70 -1.46 6.48
N GLU A 221 3.67 -2.23 6.98
CA GLU A 221 4.05 -2.18 8.39
C GLU A 221 4.67 -0.84 8.81
N ILE A 222 5.47 -0.20 7.95
CA ILE A 222 6.00 1.17 8.16
C ILE A 222 4.86 2.18 8.26
N HIS A 223 3.85 2.09 7.40
CA HIS A 223 2.68 2.96 7.49
C HIS A 223 1.90 2.74 8.78
N MET A 224 1.70 1.49 9.21
CA MET A 224 1.02 1.17 10.46
C MET A 224 1.81 1.59 11.70
N GLU A 225 3.13 1.41 11.73
CA GLU A 225 3.98 1.87 12.84
C GLU A 225 4.07 3.39 12.89
N SER A 226 4.17 4.08 11.74
CA SER A 226 4.15 5.55 11.68
C SER A 226 2.86 6.11 12.30
N ARG A 227 1.71 5.47 12.01
CA ARG A 227 0.45 5.86 12.62
C ARG A 227 0.39 5.57 14.11
N ARG A 228 0.81 4.38 14.56
CA ARG A 228 0.88 4.04 15.99
C ARG A 228 1.69 5.07 16.77
N ARG A 229 2.76 5.61 16.19
CA ARG A 229 3.55 6.70 16.79
C ARG A 229 2.78 8.02 16.80
N ALA A 230 2.16 8.42 15.69
CA ALA A 230 1.35 9.63 15.61
C ALA A 230 0.18 9.62 16.62
N GLU A 231 -0.51 8.48 16.77
CA GLU A 231 -1.58 8.28 17.76
C GLU A 231 -1.05 8.35 19.19
N ALA A 232 0.11 7.76 19.46
CA ALA A 232 0.75 7.83 20.79
C ALA A 232 1.21 9.26 21.14
N GLU A 233 1.64 10.04 20.16
CA GLU A 233 1.96 11.47 20.32
C GLU A 233 0.69 12.29 20.57
N GLN A 234 -0.36 12.08 19.78
CA GLN A 234 -1.64 12.77 19.95
C GLN A 234 -2.31 12.43 21.30
N GLY A 235 -2.28 11.17 21.72
CA GLY A 235 -2.77 10.75 23.04
C GLY A 235 -1.97 11.33 24.20
N ARG A 236 -0.70 11.67 24.01
CA ARG A 236 0.08 12.44 25.01
C ARG A 236 -0.36 13.90 25.03
N ASP A 237 -0.54 14.52 23.88
CA ASP A 237 -0.96 15.92 23.78
C ASP A 237 -2.39 16.15 24.31
N ASP A 238 -3.31 15.21 24.07
CA ASP A 238 -4.66 15.25 24.62
C ASP A 238 -4.68 15.01 26.13
N ASN A 239 -3.85 14.11 26.67
CA ASN A 239 -3.70 13.95 28.11
C ASN A 239 -3.05 15.18 28.78
N VAL A 240 -2.13 15.87 28.11
CA VAL A 240 -1.55 17.15 28.58
C VAL A 240 -2.59 18.28 28.55
N ARG A 241 -3.48 18.30 27.54
CA ARG A 241 -4.61 19.24 27.49
C ARG A 241 -5.68 18.95 28.55
N VAL A 242 -6.00 17.69 28.81
CA VAL A 242 -7.03 17.30 29.81
C VAL A 242 -6.52 17.46 31.25
N THR A 243 -5.21 17.30 31.49
CA THR A 243 -4.60 17.61 32.81
C THR A 243 -4.45 19.11 33.07
N SER A 244 -4.62 19.94 32.04
CA SER A 244 -4.70 21.40 32.16
C SER A 244 -6.15 21.84 32.43
N GLY A 245 -6.75 21.35 33.52
CA GLY A 245 -8.05 21.81 34.02
C GLY A 245 -8.01 23.26 34.53
N PRO A 246 -9.16 23.97 34.58
CA PRO A 246 -9.23 25.43 34.64
C PRO A 246 -8.78 25.96 36.00
N SER A 247 -7.64 26.64 36.03
CA SER A 247 -7.26 27.48 37.17
C SER A 247 -8.01 28.80 37.07
N GLU A 248 -8.92 29.03 38.02
CA GLU A 248 -9.62 30.30 38.19
C GLU A 248 -8.67 31.50 38.39
N PRO A 249 -9.11 32.72 38.05
CA PRO A 249 -8.25 33.86 37.80
C PRO A 249 -8.02 34.67 39.08
N GLY A 250 -6.75 34.79 39.50
CA GLY A 250 -6.41 35.39 40.79
C GLY A 250 -5.08 36.13 40.84
N SER A 251 -4.97 37.17 40.01
CA SER A 251 -4.27 38.43 40.32
C SER A 251 -2.78 38.44 40.72
N ARG A 252 -2.01 38.94 39.75
CA ARG A 252 -1.09 40.10 39.88
C ARG A 252 0.00 40.04 40.95
N ALA A 253 1.22 39.77 40.47
CA ALA A 253 2.39 40.65 40.52
C ALA A 253 3.58 39.79 40.05
N ALA A 254 4.47 40.18 39.17
CA ALA A 254 4.97 41.51 38.83
C ALA A 254 5.58 41.40 37.41
N LYS A 255 5.46 42.45 36.58
CA LYS A 255 6.60 43.31 36.18
C LYS A 255 7.66 42.53 35.39
N LEU A 256 8.04 42.87 34.16
CA LEU A 256 8.15 44.16 33.50
C LEU A 256 8.61 43.83 32.07
N ASN A 257 7.86 44.25 31.05
CA ASN A 257 8.34 45.02 29.89
C ASN A 257 7.28 45.01 28.81
N GLU A 258 6.54 46.12 28.81
CA GLU A 258 5.94 46.72 27.63
C GLU A 258 7.02 47.04 26.58
N GLU A 259 6.58 47.14 25.34
CA GLU A 259 7.32 47.56 24.14
C GLU A 259 8.26 46.52 23.52
N TYR A 260 7.67 45.62 22.74
CA TYR A 260 7.98 45.46 21.31
C TYR A 260 6.87 44.60 20.70
N ARG A 261 5.76 45.23 20.32
CA ARG A 261 4.82 44.62 19.35
C ARG A 261 5.48 44.75 17.98
N ALA A 262 6.50 43.93 17.75
CA ALA A 262 6.90 43.59 16.40
C ALA A 262 5.89 42.55 15.93
N ASP A 263 4.91 42.99 15.14
CA ASP A 263 4.17 42.06 14.29
C ASP A 263 5.23 41.21 13.55
N PRO A 264 5.16 39.87 13.59
CA PRO A 264 5.98 39.08 12.69
C PRO A 264 5.62 39.51 11.26
N PRO A 265 6.60 39.72 10.37
CA PRO A 265 6.32 40.14 9.01
C PRO A 265 5.36 39.10 8.42
N GLN A 266 4.20 39.57 7.95
CA GLN A 266 3.35 38.78 7.08
C GLN A 266 4.25 38.34 5.93
N GLN A 267 4.67 37.08 5.94
CA GLN A 267 5.19 36.45 4.73
C GLN A 267 4.05 36.58 3.72
N GLN A 268 4.21 37.51 2.80
CA GLN A 268 3.39 37.61 1.61
C GLN A 268 3.58 36.28 0.89
N VAL A 269 2.68 35.35 1.16
CA VAL A 269 2.45 34.21 0.29
C VAL A 269 2.07 34.86 -1.05
N PRO A 270 2.82 34.62 -2.14
CA PRO A 270 2.41 35.11 -3.44
C PRO A 270 0.98 34.64 -3.68
N ARG A 271 0.05 35.57 -3.90
CA ARG A 271 -1.32 35.20 -4.23
C ARG A 271 -1.22 34.36 -5.50
N LEU A 272 -1.80 33.15 -5.48
CA LEU A 272 -1.76 32.16 -6.58
C LEU A 272 -2.00 32.76 -7.98
N SER A 273 -2.72 33.88 -8.06
CA SER A 273 -2.94 34.68 -9.27
C SER A 273 -1.68 35.32 -9.91
N GLU A 274 -0.58 35.50 -9.17
CA GLU A 274 0.70 36.00 -9.71
C GLU A 274 1.58 34.86 -10.25
N LEU A 275 1.45 33.64 -9.70
CA LEU A 275 2.17 32.45 -10.17
C LEU A 275 1.56 31.87 -11.46
N GLU A 276 0.23 31.92 -11.60
CA GLU A 276 -0.46 31.54 -12.84
C GLU A 276 -0.08 32.47 -14.00
N ARG A 277 0.08 33.77 -13.74
CA ARG A 277 0.48 34.74 -14.76
C ARG A 277 1.94 34.58 -15.22
N GLU A 278 2.85 34.14 -14.33
CA GLU A 278 4.24 33.87 -14.70
C GLU A 278 4.40 32.57 -15.52
N ILE A 279 3.47 31.62 -15.38
CA ILE A 279 3.43 30.38 -16.16
C ILE A 279 2.90 30.66 -17.58
N ASP A 280 1.84 31.46 -17.71
CA ASP A 280 1.29 31.84 -19.02
C ASP A 280 2.30 32.69 -19.83
N GLU A 281 3.02 33.63 -19.20
CA GLU A 281 4.04 34.44 -19.88
C GLU A 281 5.31 33.65 -20.29
N ARG A 282 5.55 32.46 -19.71
CA ARG A 282 6.62 31.53 -20.15
C ARG A 282 6.17 30.64 -21.31
N HIS A 283 4.92 30.20 -21.32
CA HIS A 283 4.36 29.38 -22.40
C HIS A 283 4.26 30.14 -23.72
N ASP A 284 3.98 31.45 -23.69
CA ASP A 284 3.93 32.27 -24.91
C ASP A 284 5.31 32.52 -25.52
N ARG A 285 6.37 32.63 -24.70
CA ARG A 285 7.76 32.80 -25.21
C ARG A 285 8.33 31.52 -25.82
N GLU A 286 8.00 30.34 -25.27
CA GLU A 286 8.43 29.06 -25.85
C GLU A 286 7.69 28.71 -27.15
N ARG A 287 6.50 29.29 -27.37
CA ARG A 287 5.75 29.12 -28.62
C ARG A 287 6.32 29.97 -29.75
N ASP A 288 6.74 31.21 -29.46
CA ASP A 288 7.37 32.12 -30.43
C ASP A 288 8.79 31.69 -30.86
N GLU A 289 9.52 30.93 -30.04
CA GLU A 289 10.83 30.35 -30.42
C GLU A 289 10.72 29.09 -31.29
N ARG A 290 9.57 28.41 -31.28
CA ARG A 290 9.32 27.22 -32.13
C ARG A 290 8.73 27.55 -33.50
N GLU A 291 8.25 28.77 -33.70
CA GLU A 291 7.69 29.25 -34.98
C GLU A 291 8.63 30.17 -35.79
N ARG A 292 9.90 30.34 -35.38
CA ARG A 292 10.94 31.03 -36.16
C ARG A 292 11.93 30.09 -36.83
#